data_AF-A0A4R2D2N9-F1
#
_entry.id   AF-A0A4R2D2N9-F1
#
_cell.length_a   1.000
_cell.length_b   1.000
_cell.length_c   1.000
_cell.angle_alpha   90.00
_cell.angle_beta   90.00
_cell.angle_gamma   90.00
#
_symmetry.space_group_name_H-M   'P 1'
#
loop_
_entity.id
_entity.type
_entity.pdbx_description
1 polymer ?
#
loop_
_entity_poly.entity_id
_entity_poly.type
_entity_poly.pdbx_seq_one_letter_code
_entity_poly.pdbx_strand_id
1 'polypeptide(L)' 'MSSAASETRPPGRINWRRAAFLIVAAGLALFAGANAHLVHVALTSQPDCVQHLKTEGRDGAYRAARPSC' A
#
# COMPACT_ATOMS: atom_id res chain seq x y z
N MET A 1 39.03 -1.89 36.39
CA MET A 1 38.68 -0.63 35.68
C MET A 1 39.35 -0.67 34.31
N SER A 2 38.67 -1.13 33.27
CA SER A 2 39.09 -0.98 31.87
C SER A 2 37.85 -1.15 31.01
N SER A 3 37.14 -0.04 30.79
CA SER A 3 36.08 0.02 29.79
C SER A 3 36.74 -0.14 28.43
N ALA A 4 36.38 -1.24 27.75
CA ALA A 4 36.55 -1.40 26.32
C ALA A 4 35.91 -0.19 25.64
N ALA A 5 36.74 0.78 25.24
CA ALA A 5 36.34 1.84 24.35
C ALA A 5 35.78 1.17 23.10
N SER A 6 34.46 1.28 22.93
CA SER A 6 33.77 0.95 21.70
C SER A 6 34.37 1.82 20.61
N GLU A 7 35.34 1.26 19.88
CA GLU A 7 35.86 1.83 18.66
C GLU A 7 34.72 1.76 17.63
N THR A 8 33.86 2.78 17.64
CA THR A 8 32.94 3.07 16.54
C THR A 8 33.79 3.46 15.35
N ARG A 9 34.27 2.42 14.63
CA ARG A 9 34.98 2.54 13.38
C ARG A 9 34.14 3.45 12.47
N PRO A 10 34.65 4.61 12.03
CA PRO A 10 33.85 5.51 11.20
C PRO A 10 33.44 4.72 9.96
N PRO A 11 32.14 4.71 9.58
CA PRO A 11 31.69 3.96 8.42
C PRO A 11 32.54 4.40 7.24
N GLY A 12 33.31 3.44 6.70
CA GLY A 12 34.20 3.66 5.57
C GLY A 12 33.44 4.43 4.51
N ARG A 13 34.02 5.56 4.06
CA ARG A 13 33.38 6.70 3.37
C ARG A 13 32.35 6.24 2.34
N ILE A 14 31.15 5.90 2.79
CA ILE A 14 30.06 5.55 1.89
C ILE A 14 29.80 6.85 1.14
N ASN A 15 29.78 6.75 -0.18
CA ASN A 15 29.43 7.88 -1.01
C ASN A 15 27.98 8.24 -0.69
N TRP A 16 27.82 9.23 0.20
CA TRP A 16 26.53 9.68 0.71
C TRP A 16 25.50 9.92 -0.39
N ARG A 17 25.96 10.37 -1.57
CA ARG A 17 25.14 10.45 -2.78
C ARG A 17 24.50 9.11 -3.16
N ARG A 18 25.26 8.00 -3.24
CA ARG A 18 24.70 6.68 -3.53
C ARG A 18 23.81 6.18 -2.40
N ALA A 19 24.18 6.41 -1.13
CA ALA A 19 23.32 6.06 0.00
C ALA A 19 21.97 6.78 -0.08
N ALA A 20 21.96 8.07 -0.37
CA ALA A 20 20.75 8.85 -0.59
C ALA A 20 19.94 8.31 -1.77
N PHE A 21 20.57 7.99 -2.91
CA PHE A 21 19.87 7.38 -4.04
C PHE A 21 19.24 6.03 -3.69
N LEU A 22 19.95 5.18 -2.93
CA LEU A 22 19.42 3.88 -2.50
C LEU A 22 18.20 4.06 -1.58
N ILE A 23 18.25 5.01 -0.64
CA ILE A 23 17.14 5.29 0.27
C ILE A 23 15.92 5.79 -0.52
N VAL A 24 16.12 6.73 -1.45
CA VAL A 24 15.03 7.24 -2.29
C VAL A 24 14.43 6.15 -3.17
N ALA A 25 15.28 5.35 -3.82
CA ALA A 25 14.83 4.23 -4.65
C ALA A 25 14.06 3.19 -3.84
N ALA A 26 14.53 2.84 -2.64
CA ALA A 26 13.84 1.94 -1.74
C ALA A 26 12.48 2.50 -1.29
N GLY A 27 12.41 3.79 -0.96
CA GLY A 27 11.16 4.46 -0.60
C GLY A 27 10.14 4.46 -1.74
N LEU A 28 10.58 4.78 -2.96
CA LEU A 28 9.73 4.72 -4.16
C LEU A 28 9.24 3.30 -4.44
N ALA A 29 10.12 2.31 -4.35
CA ALA A 29 9.76 0.90 -4.55
C ALA A 29 8.73 0.43 -3.52
N LEU A 30 8.91 0.79 -2.25
CA LEU A 30 7.97 0.47 -1.18
C LEU A 30 6.60 1.12 -1.43
N PHE A 31 6.60 2.42 -1.74
CA PHE A 31 5.36 3.14 -2.03
C PHE A 31 4.64 2.54 -3.23
N ALA A 32 5.33 2.32 -4.35
CA ALA A 32 4.75 1.71 -5.54
C ALA A 32 4.20 0.30 -5.25
N GLY A 33 4.96 -0.53 -4.52
CA GLY A 33 4.54 -1.87 -4.12
C GLY A 33 3.29 -1.87 -3.23
N ALA A 34 3.22 -0.98 -2.25
CA ALA A 34 2.05 -0.83 -1.38
C ALA A 34 0.80 -0.44 -2.19
N ASN A 35 0.92 0.53 -3.10
CA ASN A 35 -0.20 0.94 -3.95
C ASN A 35 -0.62 -0.16 -4.93
N ALA A 36 0.34 -0.86 -5.55
CA ALA A 36 0.05 -1.99 -6.43
C ALA A 36 -0.68 -3.12 -5.70
N HIS A 37 -0.31 -3.37 -4.43
CA HIS A 37 -1.01 -4.34 -3.58
C HIS A 37 -2.47 -3.93 -3.34
N LEU A 38 -2.74 -2.66 -3.03
CA LEU A 38 -4.11 -2.16 -2.85
C LEU A 38 -4.96 -2.32 -4.12
N VAL A 39 -4.40 -2.01 -5.29
CA VAL A 39 -5.08 -2.22 -6.57
C VAL A 39 -5.37 -3.70 -6.79
N HIS A 40 -4.40 -4.57 -6.53
CA HIS A 40 -4.57 -6.01 -6.64
C HIS A 40 -5.69 -6.52 -5.74
N VAL A 41 -5.72 -6.10 -4.47
CA VAL A 41 -6.80 -6.44 -3.53
C VAL A 41 -8.14 -5.98 -4.07
N ALA A 42 -8.26 -4.72 -4.50
CA ALA A 42 -9.53 -4.18 -5.01
C ALA A 42 -10.09 -4.98 -6.20
N LEU A 43 -9.23 -5.51 -7.07
CA LEU A 43 -9.63 -6.31 -8.23
C LEU A 43 -9.87 -7.79 -7.90
N THR A 44 -9.06 -8.37 -6.99
CA THR A 44 -9.14 -9.78 -6.63
C THR A 44 -10.21 -10.08 -5.60
N SER A 45 -10.63 -9.08 -4.84
CA SER A 45 -11.60 -9.25 -3.76
C SER A 45 -12.96 -9.74 -4.21
N GLN A 46 -13.22 -9.94 -5.52
CA GLN A 46 -14.51 -10.35 -6.09
C GLN A 46 -15.63 -9.78 -5.24
N PRO A 47 -15.96 -8.47 -5.36
CA PRO A 47 -17.18 -7.99 -4.76
C PRO A 47 -18.26 -8.75 -5.51
N ASP A 48 -18.63 -9.92 -5.00
CA ASP A 48 -19.58 -10.80 -5.62
C ASP A 48 -20.75 -9.89 -5.88
N CYS A 49 -21.01 -9.62 -7.15
CA CYS A 49 -22.23 -9.00 -7.58
C CYS A 49 -23.27 -10.11 -7.48
N VAL A 50 -23.47 -10.56 -6.24
CA VAL A 50 -24.63 -11.31 -5.81
C VAL A 50 -25.78 -10.57 -6.43
N GLN A 51 -26.58 -11.28 -7.22
CA GLN A 51 -27.84 -10.76 -7.70
C GLN A 51 -28.68 -10.41 -6.48
N HIS A 52 -28.46 -9.21 -5.93
CA HIS A 52 -29.47 -8.51 -5.20
C HIS A 52 -30.51 -8.16 -6.26
N LEU A 53 -31.36 -9.15 -6.54
CA LEU A 53 -32.64 -9.03 -7.22
C LEU A 53 -33.51 -8.13 -6.33
N LYS A 54 -33.12 -6.85 -6.20
CA LYS A 54 -33.94 -5.83 -5.58
C LYS A 54 -35.07 -5.62 -6.57
N THR A 55 -36.13 -6.39 -6.36
CA THR A 55 -37.38 -6.26 -7.11
C THR A 55 -37.74 -4.79 -7.23
N GLU A 56 -38.20 -4.36 -8.40
CA GLU A 56 -38.65 -2.98 -8.69
C GLU A 56 -39.46 -2.46 -7.51
N GLY A 57 -38.86 -1.54 -6.75
CA GLY A 57 -39.54 -0.91 -5.62
C GLY A 57 -40.62 -0.04 -6.23
N ARG A 58 -41.87 -0.28 -5.84
CA ARG A 58 -43.04 0.45 -6.34
C ARG A 58 -42.83 1.96 -6.22
N ASP A 59 -43.33 2.71 -7.19
CA ASP A 59 -43.15 4.17 -7.29
C ASP A 59 -43.36 4.86 -5.94
N GLY A 60 -42.34 5.59 -5.48
CA GLY A 60 -42.31 6.29 -4.19
C GLY A 60 -41.55 5.60 -3.06
N ALA A 61 -41.03 4.38 -3.26
CA ALA A 61 -40.23 3.69 -2.26
C ALA A 61 -38.72 4.03 -2.35
N TYR A 62 -38.10 4.36 -1.20
CA TYR A 62 -36.65 4.50 -1.09
C TYR A 62 -35.96 3.18 -1.43
N ARG A 63 -34.96 3.25 -2.30
CA ARG A 63 -34.15 2.10 -2.72
C ARG A 63 -32.67 2.48 -2.64
N ALA A 64 -31.83 1.49 -2.31
CA ALA A 64 -30.39 1.67 -2.42
C ALA A 64 -29.97 1.95 -3.88
N ALA A 65 -28.93 2.74 -4.07
CA ALA A 65 -28.32 2.97 -5.37
C ALA A 65 -27.96 1.62 -6.04
N ARG A 66 -28.04 1.59 -7.37
CA ARG A 66 -27.58 0.44 -8.16
C ARG A 66 -26.09 0.20 -7.84
N PRO A 67 -25.67 -1.05 -7.56
CA PRO A 67 -24.25 -1.35 -7.48
C PRO A 67 -23.59 -1.04 -8.84
N SER A 68 -22.28 -0.77 -8.85
CA SER A 68 -21.51 -0.43 -10.06
C SER A 68 -21.16 -1.65 -10.92
N CYS A 69 -21.81 -2.77 -10.64
CA CYS A 69 -21.97 -3.94 -11.47
C CYS A 69 -23.47 -4.12 -11.74
#